data_AF-A0A9W3D208-F1
#
_entry.id   AF-A0A9W3D208-F1
#
_cell.length_a   1.000
_cell.length_b   1.000
_cell.length_c   1.000
_cell.angle_alpha   90.00
_cell.angle_beta   90.00
_cell.angle_gamma   90.00
#
_symmetry.space_group_name_H-M   'P 1'
#
loop_
_entity.id
_entity.type
_entity.pdbx_description
1 polymer ?
#
loop_
_entity_poly.entity_id
_entity_poly.type
_entity_poly.pdbx_seq_one_letter_code
_entity_poly.pdbx_strand_id
1 'polypeptide(L)'
;MKTSFLVTFLLAAAVCTHALEEVKDSNGNPVRVGAQYFIQPVKTESNNGGGLVPAATNILPFCPLGITQTLLPYQPGLPVSFGYHPNILGRDTIDTSADINIEF
;
A
#
# COMPACT_ATOMS: atom_id res chain seq x y z
N MET A 1 31.71 -33.65 -11.47
CA MET A 1 30.67 -33.73 -10.41
C MET A 1 30.70 -32.54 -9.43
N LYS A 2 31.87 -32.03 -9.01
CA LYS A 2 31.97 -30.86 -8.09
C LYS A 2 31.54 -29.52 -8.70
N THR A 3 31.83 -29.28 -9.97
CA THR A 3 31.50 -28.01 -10.67
C THR A 3 30.00 -27.86 -10.94
N SER A 4 29.31 -28.95 -11.31
CA SER A 4 27.87 -28.91 -11.59
C SER A 4 27.03 -28.64 -10.33
N PHE A 5 27.42 -29.17 -9.17
CA PHE A 5 26.72 -28.90 -7.91
C PHE A 5 26.84 -27.43 -7.49
N LEU A 6 28.02 -26.81 -7.65
CA LEU A 6 28.23 -25.40 -7.34
C LEU A 6 27.43 -24.47 -8.24
N VAL A 7 27.33 -24.77 -9.54
CA VAL A 7 26.52 -23.99 -10.48
C VAL A 7 25.03 -24.07 -10.11
N THR A 8 24.50 -25.26 -9.84
CA THR A 8 23.10 -25.42 -9.42
C THR A 8 22.82 -24.72 -8.09
N PHE A 9 23.76 -24.76 -7.13
CA PHE A 9 23.62 -24.07 -5.84
C PHE A 9 23.62 -22.54 -5.99
N LEU A 10 24.49 -21.98 -6.84
CA LEU A 10 24.54 -20.54 -7.12
C LEU A 10 23.28 -20.05 -7.85
N LEU A 11 22.76 -20.82 -8.82
CA LEU A 11 21.50 -20.48 -9.48
C LEU A 11 20.31 -20.54 -8.51
N ALA A 12 20.26 -21.53 -7.61
CA ALA A 12 19.20 -21.62 -6.60
C ALA A 12 19.24 -20.45 -5.60
N ALA A 13 20.44 -20.00 -5.22
CA ALA A 13 20.60 -18.84 -4.32
C ALA A 13 20.13 -17.52 -4.95
N ALA A 14 20.30 -17.34 -6.27
CA ALA A 14 19.87 -16.13 -6.97
C ALA A 14 18.34 -16.00 -7.09
N VAL A 15 17.59 -17.10 -7.05
CA VAL A 15 16.11 -17.08 -7.09
C VAL A 15 15.52 -16.60 -5.76
N CYS A 16 16.27 -16.71 -4.66
CA CYS A 16 15.78 -16.30 -3.33
C CYS A 16 16.02 -14.81 -3.01
N THR A 17 16.69 -14.05 -3.88
CA THR A 17 16.91 -12.60 -3.68
C THR A 17 15.88 -11.79 -4.48
N HIS A 18 14.59 -12.00 -4.21
CA HIS A 18 13.59 -11.05 -4.68
C HIS A 18 13.63 -9.84 -3.74
N ALA A 19 14.29 -8.76 -4.18
CA ALA A 19 14.12 -7.45 -3.56
C ALA A 19 12.62 -7.11 -3.60
N LEU A 20 12.11 -6.48 -2.53
CA LEU A 20 10.72 -6.05 -2.47
C LEU A 20 10.45 -5.07 -3.62
N GLU A 21 9.30 -5.19 -4.27
CA GLU A 21 8.90 -4.26 -5.32
C GLU A 21 8.33 -2.97 -4.70
N GLU A 22 8.61 -1.82 -5.31
CA GLU A 22 7.98 -0.55 -4.94
C GLU A 22 6.48 -0.57 -5.24
N VAL A 23 5.67 -0.10 -4.29
CA VAL A 23 4.25 0.17 -4.50
C VAL A 23 4.11 1.32 -5.49
N LYS A 24 3.21 1.19 -6.45
CA LYS A 24 2.97 2.19 -7.50
C LYS A 24 1.59 2.83 -7.35
N ASP A 25 1.52 4.13 -7.63
CA ASP A 25 0.27 4.88 -7.74
C ASP A 25 -0.50 4.52 -9.03
N SER A 26 -1.67 5.11 -9.24
CA SER A 26 -2.51 4.86 -10.43
C SER A 26 -1.87 5.30 -11.75
N ASN A 27 -0.82 6.13 -11.70
CA ASN A 27 -0.06 6.58 -12.86
C ASN A 27 1.21 5.73 -13.08
N GLY A 28 1.45 4.73 -12.24
CA GLY A 28 2.62 3.86 -12.29
C GLY A 28 3.87 4.43 -11.61
N ASN A 29 3.78 5.57 -10.92
CA ASN A 29 4.92 6.15 -10.20
C ASN A 29 5.06 5.50 -8.82
N PRO A 30 6.28 5.40 -8.25
CA PRO A 30 6.47 4.92 -6.89
C PRO A 30 5.72 5.77 -5.86
N VAL A 31 5.05 5.11 -4.91
CA VAL A 31 4.42 5.75 -3.76
C VAL A 31 5.50 6.25 -2.81
N ARG A 32 5.46 7.54 -2.49
CA ARG A 32 6.47 8.21 -1.67
C ARG A 32 6.05 8.29 -0.21
N VAL A 33 7.02 8.08 0.68
CA VAL A 33 6.86 8.26 2.12
C VAL A 33 6.39 9.70 2.39
N GLY A 34 5.34 9.85 3.19
CA GLY A 34 4.79 11.15 3.62
C GLY A 34 4.04 11.94 2.55
N ALA A 35 4.04 11.52 1.29
CA ALA A 35 3.21 12.14 0.26
C ALA A 35 1.74 11.73 0.42
N GLN A 36 0.84 12.61 -0.03
CA GLN A 36 -0.61 12.46 0.11
C GLN A 36 -1.20 11.71 -1.10
N TYR A 37 -1.97 10.65 -0.84
CA TYR A 37 -2.61 9.83 -1.86
C TYR A 37 -4.07 9.55 -1.50
N PHE A 38 -4.93 9.41 -2.51
CA PHE A 38 -6.28 8.90 -2.31
C PHE A 38 -6.30 7.38 -2.42
N ILE A 39 -6.83 6.68 -1.41
CA ILE A 39 -7.11 5.24 -1.52
C ILE A 39 -8.48 5.08 -2.16
N GLN A 40 -8.49 4.55 -3.38
CA GLN A 40 -9.70 4.31 -4.15
C GLN A 40 -9.87 2.81 -4.47
N PRO A 41 -11.09 2.29 -4.43
CA PRO A 41 -11.37 0.94 -4.87
C PRO A 41 -11.09 0.79 -6.37
N VAL A 42 -10.58 -0.37 -6.76
CA VAL A 42 -10.58 -0.77 -8.17
C VAL A 42 -12.02 -0.94 -8.62
N LYS A 43 -12.42 -0.20 -9.66
CA LYS A 43 -13.78 -0.21 -10.19
C LYS A 43 -14.10 -1.55 -10.84
N THR A 44 -15.25 -2.13 -10.50
CA THR A 44 -15.78 -3.36 -11.08
C THR A 44 -17.29 -3.20 -11.32
N GLU A 45 -17.93 -4.16 -12.00
CA GLU A 45 -19.40 -4.15 -12.19
C GLU A 45 -20.17 -4.10 -10.86
N SER A 46 -19.63 -4.74 -9.81
CA SER A 46 -20.21 -4.77 -8.47
C SER A 46 -19.65 -3.71 -7.52
N ASN A 47 -18.68 -2.89 -7.96
CA ASN A 47 -18.04 -1.87 -7.14
C ASN A 47 -17.87 -0.55 -7.89
N ASN A 48 -18.79 0.37 -7.63
CA ASN A 48 -18.76 1.71 -8.21
C ASN A 48 -18.71 2.86 -7.17
N GLY A 49 -18.45 2.58 -5.89
CA GLY A 49 -18.29 3.64 -4.88
C GLY A 49 -17.02 4.48 -5.09
N GLY A 50 -16.90 5.60 -4.40
CA GLY A 50 -15.72 6.47 -4.43
C GLY A 50 -14.61 5.99 -3.49
N GLY A 51 -13.73 6.90 -3.07
CA GLY A 51 -12.59 6.59 -2.19
C GLY A 51 -12.92 6.48 -0.70
N LEU A 52 -11.88 6.21 0.10
CA LEU A 52 -12.01 6.03 1.54
C LEU A 52 -12.15 7.36 2.29
N VAL A 53 -13.01 7.38 3.30
CA VAL A 53 -13.24 8.52 4.22
C VAL A 53 -13.43 8.04 5.65
N PRO A 54 -13.01 8.81 6.67
CA PRO A 54 -13.40 8.58 8.05
C PRO A 54 -14.90 8.88 8.25
N ALA A 55 -15.63 7.97 8.89
CA ALA A 55 -17.03 8.17 9.24
C ALA A 55 -17.38 7.42 10.53
N ALA A 56 -18.43 7.89 11.22
CA ALA A 56 -18.96 7.19 12.37
C ALA A 56 -19.57 5.85 11.92
N THR A 57 -19.18 4.76 12.58
CA THR A 57 -19.73 3.42 12.32
C THR A 57 -20.93 3.09 13.22
N ASN A 58 -21.11 3.87 14.30
CA ASN A 58 -22.18 3.73 15.27
C ASN A 58 -22.92 5.07 15.45
N ILE A 59 -24.17 5.00 15.94
CA ILE A 59 -24.99 6.21 16.19
C ILE A 59 -24.38 7.05 17.33
N LEU A 60 -23.94 6.41 18.42
CA LEU A 60 -23.21 7.05 19.53
C LEU A 60 -22.32 6.02 20.25
N PRO A 61 -21.11 6.39 20.72
CA PRO A 61 -20.42 7.66 20.45
C PRO A 61 -19.90 7.72 19.01
N PHE A 62 -19.79 8.92 18.45
CA PHE A 62 -19.33 9.13 17.06
C PHE A 62 -17.82 8.91 16.88
N CYS A 63 -17.03 9.00 17.95
CA CYS A 63 -15.59 8.79 17.93
C CYS A 63 -15.21 7.56 18.77
N PRO A 64 -14.18 6.78 18.34
CA PRO A 64 -13.37 7.00 17.14
C PRO A 64 -14.14 6.73 15.83
N LEU A 65 -13.67 7.33 14.73
CA LEU A 65 -14.24 7.09 13.41
C LEU A 65 -13.70 5.77 12.85
N GLY A 66 -14.55 5.05 12.12
CA GLY A 66 -14.08 3.98 11.23
C GLY A 66 -13.70 4.55 9.87
N ILE A 67 -13.05 3.72 9.04
CA ILE A 67 -12.72 4.08 7.66
C ILE A 67 -13.71 3.36 6.75
N THR A 68 -14.46 4.12 5.96
CA THR A 68 -15.51 3.62 5.07
C THR A 68 -15.26 4.05 3.62
N GLN A 69 -15.81 3.30 2.67
CA GLN A 69 -15.84 3.69 1.27
C GLN A 69 -17.08 4.56 1.01
N THR A 70 -16.90 5.74 0.43
CA THR A 70 -18.06 6.57 0.02
C THR A 70 -18.88 5.89 -1.07
N LEU A 71 -20.20 5.98 -1.00
CA LEU A 71 -21.10 5.47 -2.03
C LEU A 71 -21.10 6.34 -3.30
N LEU A 72 -20.56 7.56 -3.23
CA LEU A 72 -20.58 8.52 -4.33
C LEU A 72 -19.38 8.29 -5.27
N PRO A 73 -19.59 7.87 -6.54
CA PRO A 73 -18.51 7.41 -7.42
C PRO A 73 -17.44 8.46 -7.73
N TYR A 74 -17.83 9.73 -7.69
CA TYR A 74 -17.01 10.89 -8.04
C TYR A 74 -16.26 11.49 -6.84
N GLN A 75 -16.52 11.02 -5.62
CA GLN A 75 -15.79 11.47 -4.45
C GLN A 75 -14.47 10.69 -4.33
N PRO A 76 -13.31 11.38 -4.37
CA PRO A 76 -12.01 10.70 -4.34
C PRO A 76 -11.65 10.12 -2.97
N GLY A 77 -12.36 10.51 -1.91
CA GLY A 77 -12.02 10.20 -0.52
C GLY A 77 -11.27 11.36 0.15
N LEU A 78 -10.73 11.09 1.34
CA LEU A 78 -9.74 11.96 1.98
C LEU A 78 -8.33 11.40 1.72
N PRO A 79 -7.34 12.27 1.51
CA PRO A 79 -5.98 11.83 1.26
C PRO A 79 -5.38 11.22 2.53
N VAL A 80 -4.45 10.28 2.34
CA VAL A 80 -3.65 9.70 3.41
C VAL A 80 -2.17 9.77 3.05
N SER A 81 -1.33 9.74 4.09
CA SER A 81 0.11 9.55 3.96
C SER A 81 0.52 8.15 4.43
N PHE A 82 1.60 7.65 3.84
CA PHE A 82 2.20 6.37 4.19
C PHE A 82 3.59 6.57 4.80
N GLY A 83 3.93 5.80 5.83
CA GLY A 83 5.27 5.83 6.43
C GLY A 83 5.63 4.49 7.07
N TYR A 84 6.92 4.18 7.18
CA TYR A 84 7.37 2.91 7.77
C TYR A 84 7.13 2.85 9.27
N HIS A 85 6.81 1.65 9.77
CA HIS A 85 6.83 1.36 11.20
C HIS A 85 7.74 0.17 11.50
N PRO A 86 8.87 0.36 12.21
CA PRO A 86 9.45 1.63 12.65
C PRO A 86 9.94 2.49 11.47
N ASN A 87 10.12 3.80 11.68
CA ASN A 87 10.65 4.71 10.66
C ASN A 87 12.03 4.22 10.15
N ILE A 88 12.17 4.09 8.82
CA ILE A 88 13.41 3.66 8.18
C ILE A 88 14.07 4.88 7.53
N LEU A 89 15.26 5.27 8.01
CA LEU A 89 16.02 6.38 7.44
C LEU A 89 16.57 6.03 6.06
N GLY A 90 16.53 7.01 5.14
CA GLY A 90 17.08 6.87 3.79
C GLY A 90 16.16 6.19 2.77
N ARG A 91 14.93 5.85 3.17
CA ARG A 91 13.87 5.34 2.30
C ARG A 91 12.86 6.43 1.97
N ASP A 92 12.68 6.70 0.68
CA ASP A 92 11.75 7.69 0.15
C ASP A 92 10.53 7.06 -0.54
N THR A 93 10.59 5.78 -0.88
CA THR A 93 9.48 5.00 -1.49
C THR A 93 8.97 3.88 -0.58
N ILE A 94 7.70 3.53 -0.76
CA ILE A 94 7.00 2.44 -0.06
C ILE A 94 7.18 1.12 -0.84
N ASP A 95 7.66 0.08 -0.18
CA ASP A 95 7.74 -1.27 -0.75
C ASP A 95 6.54 -2.14 -0.39
N THR A 96 6.27 -3.08 -1.27
CA THR A 96 5.41 -4.23 -1.02
C THR A 96 5.93 -5.05 0.16
N SER A 97 5.01 -5.66 0.92
CA SER A 97 5.32 -6.53 2.06
C SER A 97 6.11 -5.86 3.20
N ALA A 98 6.03 -4.54 3.33
CA ALA A 98 6.61 -3.80 4.44
C ALA A 98 5.55 -3.35 5.46
N ASP A 99 5.97 -3.25 6.73
CA ASP A 99 5.14 -2.73 7.81
C ASP A 99 5.09 -1.19 7.73
N ILE A 100 3.88 -0.65 7.57
CA ILE A 100 3.63 0.78 7.39
C ILE A 100 2.49 1.28 8.28
N ASN A 101 2.56 2.56 8.61
CA ASN A 101 1.46 3.35 9.13
C ASN A 101 0.76 4.09 7.99
N ILE A 102 -0.56 4.27 8.12
CA ILE A 102 -1.41 5.04 7.22
C ILE A 102 -2.13 6.10 8.05
N GLU A 103 -1.99 7.36 7.67
CA GLU A 103 -2.52 8.49 8.43
C GLU A 103 -3.35 9.39 7.51
N PHE A 104 -4.58 9.72 7.95
CA PHE A 104 -5.45 10.73 7.34
C PHE A 104 -5.04 12.14 7.72
#